data_AF-A0A969WTW8-F1
#
_entry.id   AF-A0A969WTW8-F1
#
_cell.length_a   1.000
_cell.length_b   1.000
_cell.length_c   1.000
_cell.angle_alpha   90.00
_cell.angle_beta   90.00
_cell.angle_gamma   90.00
#
_symmetry.space_group_name_H-M   'P 1'
#
loop_
_entity.id
_entity.type
_entity.pdbx_description
1 polymer ?
#
loop_
_entity_poly.entity_id
_entity_poly.type
_entity_poly.pdbx_seq_one_letter_code
_entity_poly.pdbx_strand_id
1 'polypeptide(L)'
;MKSYLFLLLSFCMLLLSCADDDPYMTIENRDYTFEAAGGAQSVVFETNVDWKAVPSMGWCTVSPTSGNDRAQGLTITVAANDTHSQRVCKVTFTSCCYVEVIKVTQQGKK
;
A
#
# COMPACT_ATOMS: atom_id res chain seq x y z
N MET A 1 -48.96 33.97 26.46
CA MET A 1 -49.11 33.29 25.15
C MET A 1 -48.65 34.25 24.06
N LYS A 2 -47.88 33.75 23.08
CA LYS A 2 -47.10 34.45 22.04
C LYS A 2 -45.74 34.96 22.56
N SER A 3 -44.58 34.60 22.04
CA SER A 3 -44.15 33.60 21.06
C SER A 3 -42.61 33.57 21.17
N TYR A 4 -42.03 32.71 22.00
CA TYR A 4 -40.58 32.44 22.02
C TYR A 4 -40.23 31.41 20.95
N LEU A 5 -40.68 31.68 19.73
CA LEU A 5 -40.52 30.79 18.59
C LEU A 5 -39.54 31.47 17.63
N PHE A 6 -38.38 30.82 17.43
CA PHE A 6 -37.29 31.14 16.50
C PHE A 6 -36.20 32.14 16.93
N LEU A 7 -35.36 31.77 17.91
CA LEU A 7 -33.93 32.17 17.89
C LEU A 7 -33.06 31.25 18.76
N LEU A 8 -33.31 29.94 18.67
CA LEU A 8 -32.50 28.87 19.26
C LEU A 8 -32.33 27.79 18.20
N LEU A 9 -31.45 27.97 17.20
CA LEU A 9 -30.97 26.89 16.28
C LEU A 9 -30.04 27.43 15.15
N SER A 10 -28.99 28.18 15.48
CA SER A 10 -27.92 28.47 14.49
C SER A 10 -26.50 28.42 15.07
N PHE A 11 -26.37 27.77 16.22
CA PHE A 11 -25.08 27.41 16.79
C PHE A 11 -25.00 25.89 17.05
N CYS A 12 -25.65 25.12 16.17
CA CYS A 12 -25.54 23.67 16.14
C CYS A 12 -24.61 23.29 14.98
N MET A 13 -23.34 23.06 15.33
CA MET A 13 -22.38 22.22 14.62
C MET A 13 -21.78 22.74 13.31
N LEU A 14 -20.87 23.70 13.44
CA LEU A 14 -19.54 23.42 12.89
C LEU A 14 -18.98 22.23 13.71
N LEU A 15 -18.48 21.18 13.04
CA LEU A 15 -17.85 19.96 13.61
C LEU A 15 -18.78 18.77 13.90
N LEU A 16 -19.24 18.07 12.86
CA LEU A 16 -19.34 16.61 12.84
C LEU A 16 -19.15 16.12 11.38
N SER A 17 -18.02 16.50 10.78
CA SER A 17 -17.48 15.72 9.66
C SER A 17 -16.72 14.54 10.25
N CYS A 18 -17.42 13.56 10.82
CA CYS A 18 -16.84 12.22 10.89
C CYS A 18 -17.29 11.52 9.62
N ALA A 19 -16.65 11.87 8.50
CA ALA A 19 -16.56 10.94 7.40
C ALA A 19 -15.46 9.97 7.83
N ASP A 20 -15.85 8.91 8.55
CA ASP A 20 -15.02 7.70 8.52
C ASP A 20 -15.08 7.25 7.06
N ASP A 21 -14.06 7.61 6.28
CA ASP A 21 -13.95 7.15 4.90
C ASP A 21 -13.92 5.62 4.91
N ASP A 22 -14.69 4.99 4.02
CA ASP A 22 -14.68 3.53 3.86
C ASP A 22 -13.23 3.05 3.66
N PRO A 23 -12.82 1.92 4.27
CA PRO A 23 -11.46 1.43 4.14
C PRO A 23 -11.15 1.15 2.67
N TYR A 24 -9.99 1.57 2.17
CA TYR A 24 -9.56 1.32 0.80
C TYR A 24 -8.06 1.01 0.71
N MET A 25 -7.69 0.30 -0.37
CA MET A 25 -6.30 0.10 -0.76
C MET A 25 -6.20 -0.01 -2.29
N THR A 26 -5.40 0.86 -2.90
CA THR A 26 -5.20 0.90 -4.36
C THR A 26 -3.71 0.82 -4.67
N ILE A 27 -3.32 -0.20 -5.43
CA ILE A 27 -1.94 -0.37 -5.92
C ILE A 27 -1.89 0.00 -7.40
N GLU A 28 -1.03 0.96 -7.76
CA GLU A 28 -0.93 1.48 -9.13
C GLU A 28 -0.33 0.46 -10.11
N ASN A 29 0.81 -0.15 -9.74
CA ASN A 29 1.51 -1.13 -10.57
C ASN A 29 1.63 -2.47 -9.83
N ARG A 30 1.35 -3.57 -10.54
CA ARG A 30 1.34 -4.92 -9.97
C ARG A 30 2.43 -5.82 -10.52
N ASP A 31 3.17 -5.38 -11.52
CA ASP A 31 4.23 -6.14 -12.17
C ASP A 31 5.53 -5.34 -12.18
N TYR A 32 6.55 -5.87 -11.50
CA TYR A 32 7.87 -5.26 -11.40
C TYR A 32 8.90 -6.19 -12.06
N THR A 33 9.76 -5.62 -12.90
CA THR A 33 10.81 -6.36 -13.60
C THR A 33 12.18 -5.80 -13.27
N PHE A 34 13.10 -6.70 -12.94
CA PHE A 34 14.49 -6.39 -12.64
C PHE A 34 15.44 -7.16 -13.55
N GLU A 35 16.55 -6.53 -13.88
CA GLU A 35 17.69 -7.19 -14.52
C GLU A 35 18.39 -8.15 -13.56
N ALA A 36 19.25 -9.01 -14.11
CA ALA A 36 20.01 -9.99 -13.33
C ALA A 36 20.86 -9.37 -12.21
N ALA A 37 21.38 -8.15 -12.40
CA ALA A 37 22.15 -7.44 -11.38
C ALA A 37 21.34 -7.12 -10.11
N GLY A 38 20.00 -7.12 -10.22
CA GLY A 38 19.11 -6.69 -9.15
C GLY A 38 19.05 -5.18 -8.99
N GLY A 39 18.61 -4.72 -7.83
CA GLY A 39 18.44 -3.30 -7.56
C GLY A 39 17.20 -3.01 -6.71
N ALA A 40 16.72 -1.76 -6.79
CA ALA A 40 15.55 -1.31 -6.04
C ALA A 40 14.53 -0.59 -6.94
N GLN A 41 13.24 -0.80 -6.67
CA GLN A 41 12.13 -0.09 -7.31
C GLN A 41 11.07 0.28 -6.26
N SER A 42 10.45 1.44 -6.41
CA SER A 42 9.38 1.90 -5.52
C SER A 42 8.02 1.35 -5.95
N VAL A 43 7.24 0.92 -4.97
CA VAL A 43 5.81 0.63 -5.11
C VAL A 43 5.04 1.80 -4.54
N VAL A 44 4.18 2.39 -5.36
CA VAL A 44 3.26 3.45 -4.98
C VAL A 44 1.89 2.84 -4.81
N PHE A 45 1.26 3.16 -3.69
CA PHE A 45 -0.10 2.73 -3.37
C PHE A 45 -0.73 3.75 -2.43
N GLU A 46 -2.06 3.80 -2.46
CA GLU A 46 -2.86 4.67 -1.60
C GLU A 46 -3.74 3.81 -0.70
N THR A 47 -3.84 4.17 0.58
CA THR A 47 -4.69 3.49 1.55
C THR A 47 -4.99 4.40 2.74
N ASN A 48 -6.16 4.25 3.33
CA ASN A 48 -6.55 4.86 4.61
C ASN A 48 -6.56 3.84 5.77
N VAL A 49 -5.95 2.68 5.59
CA VAL A 49 -5.87 1.62 6.61
C VAL A 49 -4.45 1.14 6.80
N ASP A 50 -4.17 0.61 7.99
CA ASP A 50 -2.90 -0.05 8.28
C ASP A 50 -2.66 -1.22 7.32
N TRP A 51 -1.40 -1.38 6.91
CA TRP A 51 -1.00 -2.39 5.94
C TRP A 51 0.28 -3.10 6.35
N LYS A 52 0.45 -4.32 5.82
CA LYS A 52 1.67 -5.13 5.88
C LYS A 52 2.03 -5.65 4.51
N ALA A 53 3.31 -5.78 4.22
CA ALA A 53 3.84 -6.35 2.98
C ALA A 53 4.82 -7.48 3.30
N VAL A 54 4.57 -8.65 2.70
CA VAL A 54 5.38 -9.87 2.93
C VAL A 54 5.83 -10.45 1.59
N PRO A 55 7.15 -10.49 1.32
CA PRO A 55 7.68 -11.20 0.16
C PRO A 55 7.66 -12.72 0.39
N SER A 56 7.38 -13.47 -0.66
CA SER A 56 7.36 -14.95 -0.64
C SER A 56 8.74 -15.59 -0.73
N MET A 57 9.77 -14.83 -1.12
CA MET A 57 11.13 -15.34 -1.36
C MET A 57 12.17 -14.40 -0.75
N GLY A 58 13.16 -14.94 -0.02
CA GLY A 58 14.15 -14.14 0.71
C GLY A 58 15.12 -13.31 -0.14
N TRP A 59 15.22 -13.55 -1.45
CA TRP A 59 16.02 -12.71 -2.37
C TRP A 59 15.30 -11.41 -2.77
N CYS A 60 14.01 -11.31 -2.46
CA CYS A 60 13.18 -10.12 -2.63
C CYS A 60 12.80 -9.60 -1.24
N THR A 61 13.09 -8.34 -0.98
CA THR A 61 12.82 -7.69 0.31
C THR A 61 12.02 -6.42 0.09
N VAL A 62 11.30 -5.97 1.12
CA VAL A 62 10.52 -4.74 1.09
C VAL A 62 10.83 -3.89 2.30
N SER A 63 10.84 -2.57 2.13
CA SER A 63 10.97 -1.62 3.23
C SER A 63 10.13 -0.36 2.98
N PRO A 64 9.26 0.06 3.90
CA PRO A 64 8.94 -0.64 5.15
C PRO A 64 8.10 -1.91 4.91
N THR A 65 8.07 -2.83 5.87
CA THR A 65 7.25 -4.07 5.83
C THR A 65 5.83 -3.85 6.33
N SER A 66 5.54 -2.68 6.90
CA SER A 66 4.23 -2.26 7.36
C SER A 66 4.16 -0.74 7.45
N GLY A 67 2.95 -0.20 7.41
CA GLY A 67 2.69 1.22 7.61
C GLY A 67 1.26 1.48 8.03
N ASN A 68 0.97 2.75 8.30
CA ASN A 68 -0.37 3.22 8.65
C ASN A 68 -1.05 3.91 7.46
N ASP A 69 -2.24 4.42 7.73
CA ASP A 69 -3.14 5.23 6.87
C ASP A 69 -2.54 6.48 6.20
N ARG A 70 -1.24 6.75 6.37
CA ARG A 70 -0.54 7.92 5.81
C ARG A 70 0.65 7.56 4.93
N ALA A 71 1.02 6.28 4.84
CA ALA A 71 2.19 5.85 4.08
C ALA A 71 1.90 5.74 2.58
N GLN A 72 2.77 6.34 1.76
CA GLN A 72 2.55 6.52 0.31
C GLN A 72 3.30 5.51 -0.58
N GLY A 73 4.05 4.58 0.01
CA GLY A 73 4.78 3.58 -0.75
C GLY A 73 5.81 2.78 0.04
N LEU A 74 6.38 1.78 -0.63
CA LEU A 74 7.51 0.99 -0.13
C LEU A 74 8.54 0.77 -1.23
N THR A 75 9.75 0.37 -0.86
CA THR A 75 10.80 -0.02 -1.80
C THR A 75 10.92 -1.54 -1.84
N ILE A 76 10.85 -2.12 -3.03
CA ILE A 76 11.28 -3.50 -3.29
C ILE A 76 12.78 -3.46 -3.56
N THR A 77 13.55 -4.31 -2.87
CA THR A 77 14.96 -4.55 -3.17
C THR A 77 15.17 -6.02 -3.50
N VAL A 78 15.81 -6.29 -4.64
CA VAL A 78 16.15 -7.64 -5.08
C VAL A 78 17.67 -7.80 -5.17
N ALA A 79 18.19 -8.91 -4.63
CA ALA A 79 19.59 -9.27 -4.76
C ALA A 79 19.92 -9.70 -6.21
N ALA A 80 21.21 -9.75 -6.57
CA ALA A 80 21.64 -10.26 -7.87
C ALA A 80 21.17 -11.71 -8.08
N ASN A 81 20.82 -12.04 -9.33
CA ASN A 81 20.52 -13.39 -9.79
C ASN A 81 21.69 -13.91 -10.63
N ASP A 82 22.59 -14.67 -10.00
CA ASP A 82 23.76 -15.25 -10.67
C ASP A 82 23.44 -16.52 -11.46
N THR A 83 22.17 -16.94 -11.49
CA THR A 83 21.72 -18.06 -12.33
C THR A 83 21.32 -17.57 -13.72
N HIS A 84 21.35 -18.45 -14.71
CA HIS A 84 20.88 -18.14 -16.07
C HIS A 84 19.35 -18.19 -16.21
N SER A 85 18.64 -18.63 -15.18
CA SER A 85 17.18 -18.77 -15.21
C SER A 85 16.50 -17.56 -14.56
N GLN A 86 15.39 -17.14 -15.17
CA GLN A 86 14.50 -16.15 -14.56
C GLN A 86 13.92 -16.70 -13.24
N ARG A 87 13.76 -15.82 -12.24
CA ARG A 87 13.09 -16.13 -10.97
C ARG A 87 11.97 -15.14 -10.67
N VAL A 88 10.98 -15.60 -9.88
CA VAL A 88 9.78 -14.83 -9.56
C VAL A 88 9.53 -14.84 -8.06
N CYS A 89 9.19 -13.67 -7.50
CA CYS A 89 8.72 -13.49 -6.14
C CYS A 89 7.35 -12.80 -6.19
N LYS A 90 6.44 -13.19 -5.31
CA LYS A 90 5.21 -12.43 -5.01
C LYS A 90 5.40 -11.62 -3.73
N VAL A 91 4.94 -10.38 -3.71
CA VAL A 91 4.80 -9.58 -2.48
C VAL A 91 3.31 -9.47 -2.19
N THR A 92 2.90 -9.97 -1.03
CA THR A 92 1.52 -9.93 -0.56
C THR A 92 1.33 -8.77 0.39
N PHE A 93 0.43 -7.87 0.03
CA PHE A 93 -0.06 -6.82 0.88
C PHE A 93 -1.32 -7.29 1.62
N THR A 94 -1.41 -6.98 2.90
CA THR A 94 -2.57 -7.28 3.73
C THR A 94 -2.93 -6.06 4.55
N SER A 95 -4.22 -5.70 4.53
CA SER A 95 -4.83 -4.72 5.42
C SER A 95 -6.05 -5.33 6.11
N CYS A 96 -6.85 -4.55 6.85
CA CYS A 96 -7.99 -5.06 7.62
C CYS A 96 -9.02 -5.82 6.76
N CYS A 97 -9.16 -5.45 5.48
CA CYS A 97 -10.18 -5.99 4.58
C CYS A 97 -9.64 -6.39 3.19
N TYR A 98 -8.38 -6.07 2.87
CA TYR A 98 -7.81 -6.31 1.54
C TYR A 98 -6.62 -7.26 1.59
N VAL A 99 -6.53 -8.10 0.55
CA VAL A 99 -5.34 -8.90 0.24
C VAL A 99 -4.98 -8.63 -1.21
N GLU A 100 -3.87 -7.92 -1.39
CA GLU A 100 -3.38 -7.55 -2.71
C GLU A 100 -2.03 -8.23 -2.98
N VAL A 101 -1.78 -8.58 -4.24
CA VAL A 101 -0.53 -9.25 -4.62
C VAL A 101 0.09 -8.54 -5.81
N ILE A 102 1.39 -8.27 -5.71
CA ILE A 102 2.22 -7.85 -6.82
C ILE A 102 3.24 -8.94 -7.16
N LYS A 103 3.64 -8.98 -8.43
CA LYS A 103 4.61 -9.91 -8.99
C LYS A 103 5.93 -9.20 -9.26
N VAL A 104 7.02 -9.78 -8.78
CA VAL A 104 8.40 -9.36 -9.03
C VAL A 104 9.07 -10.42 -9.88
N THR A 105 9.47 -10.05 -11.09
CA THR A 105 10.19 -10.92 -12.02
C THR A 105 11.62 -10.42 -12.14
N GLN A 106 12.59 -11.31 -11.97
CA GLN A 106 14.00 -10.99 -12.16
C GLN A 106 14.63 -11.90 -13.20
N GLN A 107 15.26 -11.27 -14.19
CA GLN A 107 15.95 -11.98 -15.27
C GLN A 107 17.14 -12.81 -14.76
N GLY A 108 17.50 -13.84 -15.52
CA GLY A 108 18.75 -14.57 -15.33
C GLY A 108 19.93 -13.82 -15.94
N LYS A 109 21.13 -14.12 -15.46
CA LYS A 109 22.38 -13.62 -16.03
C LYS A 109 22.53 -14.11 -17.48
N LYS A 110 22.85 -13.19 -18.37
CA LYS A 110 23.18 -13.50 -19.78
C LYS A 110 24.55 -14.17 -19.87
#